data_AF-A0A2P4YM38-F1
#
_entry.id   AF-A0A2P4YM38-F1
#
_cell.length_a   1.000
_cell.length_b   1.000
_cell.length_c   1.000
_cell.angle_alpha   90.00
_cell.angle_beta   90.00
_cell.angle_gamma   90.00
#
_symmetry.space_group_name_H-M   'P 1'
#
loop_
_entity.id
_entity.type
_entity.pdbx_description
1 polymer ?
#
loop_
_entity_poly.entity_id
_entity_poly.type
_entity_poly.pdbx_seq_one_letter_code
_entity_poly.pdbx_strand_id
1 'polypeptide(L)'
;MRAVKGSALDNRCINLEESDNAFREFKDTLMTLYRKLDKIQTYQIFEMRAGEPGVVHCPKRPNSKPIVQNLLKSNVAKEFSPEETAKLWEGSKKLGPPPLNKEKVHDIYKNVLPHVPPDLRSDKLYIVPGEEDKEAVTASKRARRQKDLPELSESRAEPKSQKPRKKRAAKNSK
;
A
#
# COMPACT_ATOMS: atom_id res chain seq x y z
N MET A 1 16.69 -8.90 -27.05
CA MET A 1 16.14 -8.11 -25.92
C MET A 1 17.19 -7.11 -25.46
N ARG A 2 17.08 -5.82 -25.82
CA ARG A 2 18.05 -4.78 -25.43
C ARG A 2 17.29 -3.61 -24.78
N ALA A 3 16.92 -3.78 -23.52
CA ALA A 3 16.16 -2.79 -22.76
C ALA A 3 16.56 -2.79 -21.27
N VAL A 4 17.86 -2.85 -20.94
CA VAL A 4 18.34 -2.71 -19.56
C VAL A 4 19.77 -2.14 -19.55
N LYS A 5 20.03 -1.00 -20.18
CA LYS A 5 21.37 -0.37 -20.16
C LYS A 5 21.53 0.77 -19.15
N GLY A 6 20.50 1.05 -18.35
CA GLY A 6 20.55 2.09 -17.30
C GLY A 6 19.71 1.76 -16.07
N SER A 7 19.32 0.50 -15.87
CA SER A 7 18.64 0.11 -14.64
C SER A 7 19.67 -0.07 -13.53
N ALA A 8 19.27 0.20 -12.29
CA ALA A 8 20.08 -0.10 -11.12
C ALA A 8 20.41 -1.60 -11.10
N LEU A 9 21.66 -1.92 -10.76
CA LEU A 9 22.15 -3.31 -10.68
C LEU A 9 21.44 -4.11 -9.57
N ASP A 10 20.83 -3.42 -8.60
CA ASP A 10 20.11 -4.03 -7.48
C ASP A 10 18.74 -3.34 -7.31
N ASN A 11 17.72 -4.15 -7.01
CA ASN A 11 16.41 -3.70 -6.56
C ASN A 11 16.10 -4.33 -5.20
N ARG A 12 15.59 -3.53 -4.26
CA ARG A 12 15.27 -3.99 -2.91
C ARG A 12 13.79 -3.80 -2.63
N CYS A 13 13.11 -4.90 -2.31
CA CYS A 13 11.81 -4.86 -1.67
C CYS A 13 12.05 -4.81 -0.16
N ILE A 14 11.44 -3.85 0.52
CA ILE A 14 11.51 -3.68 1.98
C ILE A 14 10.09 -3.75 2.55
N ASN A 15 9.92 -4.42 3.69
CA ASN A 15 8.67 -4.36 4.45
C ASN A 15 8.83 -3.27 5.51
N LEU A 16 8.08 -2.18 5.37
CA LEU A 16 8.09 -1.08 6.33
C LEU A 16 7.27 -1.40 7.59
N GLU A 17 6.39 -2.41 7.56
CA GLU A 17 5.52 -2.80 8.68
C GLU A 17 6.23 -3.69 9.72
N GLU A 18 7.30 -4.40 9.35
CA GLU A 18 8.12 -5.16 10.33
C GLU A 18 8.75 -4.23 11.38
N SER A 19 8.92 -2.94 11.03
CA SER A 19 9.30 -1.87 11.92
C SER A 19 8.21 -0.79 11.91
N ASP A 20 7.06 -1.09 12.51
CA ASP A 20 5.89 -0.20 12.68
C ASP A 20 6.27 1.23 13.16
N ASN A 21 7.46 1.35 13.77
CA ASN A 21 8.12 2.58 14.19
C ASN A 21 8.35 3.56 13.03
N ALA A 22 8.68 3.10 11.82
CA ALA A 22 9.01 3.99 10.69
C ALA A 22 7.83 4.91 10.31
N PHE A 23 6.60 4.38 10.32
CA PHE A 23 5.39 5.16 10.05
C PHE A 23 4.87 5.90 11.28
N ARG A 24 5.01 5.31 12.48
CA ARG A 24 4.62 5.96 13.74
C ARG A 24 5.45 7.19 14.03
N GLU A 25 6.77 7.09 13.87
CA GLU A 25 7.75 8.16 14.11
C GLU A 25 7.92 9.08 12.91
N PHE A 26 7.37 8.72 11.74
CA PHE A 26 7.43 9.52 10.52
C PHE A 26 6.98 10.96 10.75
N LYS A 27 5.86 11.14 11.44
CA LYS A 27 5.31 12.47 11.74
C LYS A 27 6.27 13.28 12.60
N ASP A 28 6.82 12.68 13.65
CA ASP A 28 7.73 13.36 14.59
C ASP A 28 9.07 13.68 13.93
N THR A 29 9.53 12.78 13.07
CA THR A 29 10.72 12.96 12.24
C THR A 29 10.51 14.11 11.26
N LEU A 30 9.42 14.12 10.49
CA LEU A 30 9.10 15.23 9.59
C LEU A 30 8.94 16.55 10.34
N MET A 31 8.28 16.55 11.49
CA MET A 31 8.13 17.73 12.33
C MET A 31 9.47 18.22 12.88
N THR A 32 10.48 17.37 12.98
CA THR A 32 11.85 17.74 13.38
C THR A 32 12.65 18.32 12.21
N LEU A 33 12.45 17.82 11.00
CA LEU A 33 13.18 18.26 9.80
C LEU A 33 12.55 19.51 9.14
N TYR A 34 11.23 19.58 9.12
CA TYR A 34 10.47 20.56 8.35
C TYR A 34 9.59 21.48 9.23
N ARG A 35 9.45 22.72 8.77
CA ARG A 35 8.51 23.72 9.25
C ARG A 35 7.12 23.40 8.68
N LYS A 36 6.08 23.78 9.42
CA LYS A 36 4.72 23.70 8.89
C LYS A 36 4.54 24.74 7.79
N LEU A 37 3.90 24.35 6.70
CA LEU A 37 3.51 25.27 5.63
C LEU A 37 2.24 26.00 6.08
N ASP A 38 2.40 27.23 6.57
CA ASP A 38 1.28 28.03 7.03
C ASP A 38 0.36 28.40 5.86
N LYS A 39 -0.94 28.45 6.13
CA LYS A 39 -1.98 28.83 5.16
C LYS A 39 -2.01 27.94 3.91
N ILE A 40 -1.68 26.65 4.06
CA ILE A 40 -1.65 25.67 2.94
C ILE A 40 -2.93 25.69 2.10
N GLN A 41 -4.11 25.85 2.73
CA GLN A 41 -5.41 25.90 2.06
C GLN A 41 -5.59 27.13 1.15
N THR A 42 -4.74 28.15 1.28
CA THR A 42 -4.81 29.37 0.44
C THR A 42 -4.04 29.25 -0.87
N TYR A 43 -3.22 28.21 -1.00
CA TYR A 43 -2.43 27.93 -2.19
C TYR A 43 -3.13 26.85 -3.01
N GLN A 44 -3.11 27.01 -4.34
CA GLN A 44 -3.70 26.03 -5.26
C GLN A 44 -2.62 25.16 -5.92
N ILE A 45 -1.38 25.65 -5.94
CA ILE A 45 -0.26 25.02 -6.64
C ILE A 45 0.93 24.99 -5.68
N PHE A 46 1.69 23.89 -5.75
CA PHE A 46 2.95 23.72 -5.06
C PHE A 46 3.98 23.22 -6.07
N GLU A 47 5.07 23.98 -6.24
CA GLU A 47 6.17 23.61 -7.12
C GLU A 47 7.44 23.44 -6.27
N MET A 48 8.12 22.31 -6.47
CA MET A 48 9.41 22.00 -5.84
C MET A 48 10.44 21.77 -6.94
N ARG A 49 11.66 22.28 -6.74
CA ARG A 49 12.73 22.20 -7.72
C ARG A 49 13.87 21.33 -7.20
N ALA A 50 14.43 20.50 -8.07
CA ALA A 50 15.52 19.61 -7.71
C ALA A 50 16.78 20.37 -7.22
N GLY A 51 17.04 21.57 -7.76
CA GLY A 51 18.18 22.40 -7.35
C GLY A 51 17.98 23.19 -6.05
N GLU A 52 16.78 23.18 -5.47
CA GLU A 52 16.44 23.92 -4.26
C GLU A 52 15.68 23.00 -3.28
N PRO A 53 16.36 22.00 -2.68
CA PRO A 53 15.71 21.05 -1.78
C PRO A 53 15.09 21.78 -0.58
N GLY A 54 13.86 21.40 -0.25
CA GLY A 54 13.12 21.97 0.87
C GLY A 54 12.49 23.35 0.63
N VAL A 55 12.69 23.95 -0.55
CA VAL A 55 11.98 25.16 -0.98
C VAL A 55 10.73 24.77 -1.76
N VAL A 56 9.60 25.39 -1.40
CA VAL A 56 8.33 25.21 -2.09
C VAL A 56 7.82 26.56 -2.58
N HIS A 57 7.59 26.66 -3.89
CA HIS A 57 6.92 27.79 -4.51
C HIS A 57 5.41 27.57 -4.42
N CYS A 58 4.70 28.50 -3.77
CA CYS A 58 3.29 28.38 -3.48
C CYS A 58 2.47 29.50 -4.17
N PRO A 59 2.07 29.34 -5.45
CA PRO A 59 1.12 30.23 -6.09
C PRO A 59 -0.30 30.08 -5.50
N LYS A 60 -0.99 31.19 -5.29
CA LYS A 60 -2.43 31.18 -4.93
C LYS A 60 -3.32 30.82 -6.11
N ARG A 61 -2.87 31.16 -7.32
CA ARG A 61 -3.52 30.90 -8.62
C ARG A 61 -2.44 30.61 -9.67
N PRO A 62 -2.77 29.93 -10.80
CA PRO A 62 -1.82 29.64 -11.87
C PRO A 62 -1.00 30.85 -12.35
N ASN A 63 -1.62 32.02 -12.44
CA ASN A 63 -0.97 33.24 -12.95
C ASN A 63 -0.49 34.19 -11.84
N SER A 64 -0.58 33.79 -10.57
CA SER A 64 -0.13 34.62 -9.46
C SER A 64 1.37 34.47 -9.22
N LYS A 65 2.01 35.53 -8.71
CA LYS A 65 3.41 35.43 -8.28
C LYS A 65 3.56 34.34 -7.21
N PRO A 66 4.51 33.42 -7.36
CA PRO A 66 4.73 32.35 -6.38
C PRO A 66 5.22 32.93 -5.06
N ILE A 67 4.64 32.49 -3.95
CA ILE A 67 5.16 32.78 -2.61
C ILE A 67 6.15 31.68 -2.26
N VAL A 68 7.42 32.04 -2.11
CA VAL A 68 8.49 31.08 -1.81
C VAL A 68 8.52 30.82 -0.31
N GLN A 69 8.41 29.55 0.09
CA GLN A 69 8.55 29.12 1.48
C GLN A 69 9.64 28.07 1.59
N ASN A 70 10.63 28.32 2.46
CA ASN A 70 11.61 27.32 2.82
C ASN A 70 11.08 26.51 4.01
N LEU A 71 10.81 25.23 3.77
CA LEU A 71 10.29 24.31 4.76
C LEU A 71 11.39 23.70 5.62
N LEU A 72 12.66 23.78 5.27
CA LEU A 72 13.71 23.19 6.11
C LEU A 72 13.88 24.00 7.39
N LYS A 73 13.97 23.30 8.53
CA LYS A 73 14.43 23.94 9.77
C LYS A 73 15.92 24.24 9.64
N SER A 74 16.31 25.44 10.08
CA SER A 74 17.72 25.83 10.10
C SER A 74 18.48 24.83 10.97
N ASN A 75 19.59 24.29 10.45
CA ASN A 75 20.48 23.30 11.09
C ASN A 75 20.12 21.81 10.88
N VAL A 76 19.17 21.49 9.99
CA VAL A 76 18.70 20.09 9.83
C VAL A 76 18.97 19.51 8.44
N ALA A 77 19.15 20.36 7.43
CA ALA A 77 19.42 19.93 6.07
C ALA A 77 20.88 19.46 5.94
N LYS A 78 21.13 18.18 6.16
CA LYS A 78 22.30 17.50 5.63
C LYS A 78 21.94 17.01 4.23
N GLU A 79 22.56 17.57 3.20
CA GLU A 79 22.59 16.88 1.91
C GLU A 79 23.34 15.57 2.13
N PHE A 80 22.63 14.45 2.01
CA PHE A 80 23.28 13.16 2.09
C PHE A 80 24.16 13.00 0.87
N SER A 81 25.45 12.73 1.10
CA SER A 81 26.32 12.37 -0.02
C SER A 81 25.80 11.08 -0.69
N PRO A 82 26.17 10.82 -1.95
CA PRO A 82 25.83 9.55 -2.61
C PRO A 82 26.27 8.33 -1.78
N GLU A 83 27.40 8.43 -1.08
CA GLU A 83 27.93 7.37 -0.21
C GLU A 83 27.11 7.19 1.06
N GLU A 84 26.66 8.28 1.68
CA GLU A 84 25.80 8.21 2.87
C GLU A 84 24.42 7.66 2.52
N THR A 85 23.90 8.03 1.35
CA THR A 85 22.65 7.50 0.81
C THR A 85 22.79 6.00 0.56
N ALA A 86 23.88 5.56 -0.10
CA ALA A 86 24.16 4.15 -0.31
C ALA A 86 24.25 3.36 1.01
N LYS A 87 24.93 3.91 2.02
CA LYS A 87 25.04 3.31 3.35
C LYS A 87 23.69 3.20 4.08
N LEU A 88 22.81 4.19 3.91
CA LEU A 88 21.44 4.14 4.42
C LEU A 88 20.63 3.03 3.74
N TRP A 89 20.75 2.90 2.42
CA TRP A 89 20.13 1.82 1.65
C TRP A 89 20.67 0.44 2.06
N GLU A 90 21.98 0.34 2.34
CA GLU A 90 22.63 -0.89 2.82
C GLU A 90 22.06 -1.39 4.15
N GLY A 91 21.74 -0.47 5.07
CA GLY A 91 21.13 -0.80 6.36
C GLY A 91 19.72 -1.39 6.29
N SER A 92 19.05 -1.26 5.14
CA SER A 92 17.72 -1.84 4.93
C SER A 92 17.83 -3.32 4.57
N LYS A 93 17.24 -4.20 5.39
CA LYS A 93 17.18 -5.64 5.13
C LYS A 93 16.40 -5.91 3.86
N LYS A 94 17.07 -6.46 2.84
CA LYS A 94 16.42 -6.92 1.61
C LYS A 94 15.51 -8.10 1.93
N LEU A 95 14.25 -8.02 1.54
CA LEU A 95 13.36 -9.17 1.61
C LEU A 95 13.85 -10.24 0.63
N GLY A 96 13.87 -11.49 1.09
CA GLY A 96 14.08 -12.63 0.21
C GLY A 96 12.99 -12.69 -0.87
N PRO A 97 13.23 -13.41 -1.98
CA PRO A 97 12.17 -13.63 -2.96
C PRO A 97 10.96 -14.24 -2.24
N PRO A 98 9.74 -13.77 -2.55
CA PRO A 98 8.54 -14.31 -1.91
C PRO A 98 8.48 -15.82 -2.15
N PRO A 99 8.00 -16.59 -1.16
CA PRO A 99 7.84 -18.03 -1.34
C PRO A 99 6.93 -18.29 -2.54
N LEU A 100 7.29 -19.31 -3.33
CA LEU A 100 6.56 -19.66 -4.53
C LEU A 100 5.12 -20.04 -4.18
N ASN A 101 4.14 -19.32 -4.73
CA ASN A 101 2.74 -19.59 -4.45
C ASN A 101 2.29 -20.87 -5.17
N LYS A 102 2.08 -21.94 -4.40
CA LYS A 102 1.65 -23.26 -4.88
C LYS A 102 0.38 -23.21 -5.75
N GLU A 103 -0.57 -22.33 -5.45
CA GLU A 103 -1.77 -22.15 -6.27
C GLU A 103 -1.45 -21.59 -7.66
N LYS A 104 -0.52 -20.64 -7.72
CA LYS A 104 -0.09 -20.05 -8.99
C LYS A 104 0.71 -21.05 -9.83
N VAL A 105 1.57 -21.85 -9.20
CA VAL A 105 2.29 -22.93 -9.88
C VAL A 105 1.29 -23.92 -10.51
N HIS A 106 0.31 -24.35 -9.72
CA HIS A 106 -0.73 -25.25 -10.21
C HIS A 106 -1.56 -24.64 -11.35
N ASP A 107 -1.96 -23.38 -11.23
CA ASP A 107 -2.76 -22.72 -12.27
C ASP A 107 -1.96 -22.45 -13.55
N ILE A 108 -0.66 -22.12 -13.45
CA ILE A 108 0.23 -21.97 -14.61
C ILE A 108 0.38 -23.31 -15.33
N TYR A 109 0.66 -24.38 -14.58
CA TYR A 109 0.80 -25.72 -15.15
C TYR A 109 -0.48 -26.20 -15.84
N LYS A 110 -1.66 -25.95 -15.23
CA LYS A 110 -2.93 -26.44 -15.77
C LYS A 110 -3.49 -25.58 -16.90
N ASN A 111 -3.44 -24.26 -16.77
CA ASN A 111 -4.18 -23.34 -17.64
C ASN A 111 -3.28 -22.61 -18.63
N VAL A 112 -1.99 -22.46 -18.34
CA VAL A 112 -1.07 -21.69 -19.20
C VAL A 112 -0.25 -22.63 -20.09
N LEU A 113 0.34 -23.70 -19.54
CA LEU A 113 1.18 -24.66 -20.28
C LEU A 113 0.56 -25.20 -21.59
N PRO A 114 -0.75 -25.50 -21.69
CA PRO A 114 -1.34 -25.97 -22.94
C PRO A 114 -1.18 -24.99 -24.12
N HIS A 115 -1.16 -23.69 -23.82
CA HIS A 115 -1.04 -22.61 -24.81
C HIS A 115 0.42 -22.21 -25.08
N VAL A 116 1.38 -22.84 -24.41
CA VAL A 116 2.80 -22.50 -24.54
C VAL A 116 3.41 -23.30 -25.68
N PRO A 117 4.16 -22.64 -26.59
CA PRO A 117 4.88 -23.30 -27.66
C PRO A 117 5.82 -24.40 -27.11
N PRO A 118 5.97 -25.54 -27.81
CA PRO A 118 6.78 -26.67 -27.34
C PRO A 118 8.20 -26.28 -26.90
N ASP A 119 8.84 -25.37 -27.63
CA ASP A 119 10.21 -24.91 -27.39
C ASP A 119 10.39 -24.18 -26.04
N LEU A 120 9.29 -23.71 -25.46
CA LEU A 120 9.28 -22.97 -24.18
C LEU A 120 8.70 -23.80 -23.02
N ARG A 121 8.24 -25.02 -23.27
CA ARG A 121 7.63 -25.87 -22.23
C ARG A 121 8.62 -26.42 -21.21
N SER A 122 9.91 -26.46 -21.54
CA SER A 122 10.99 -26.89 -20.66
C SER A 122 11.45 -25.79 -19.68
N ASP A 123 10.84 -24.60 -19.72
CA ASP A 123 11.14 -23.53 -18.77
C ASP A 123 10.77 -23.96 -17.33
N LYS A 124 11.59 -23.53 -16.36
CA LYS A 124 11.35 -23.70 -14.92
C LYS A 124 10.05 -23.03 -14.46
N LEU A 125 9.43 -22.17 -15.26
CA LEU A 125 8.12 -21.62 -14.96
C LEU A 125 6.98 -22.67 -15.02
N TYR A 126 7.13 -23.74 -15.82
CA TYR A 126 6.10 -24.75 -16.05
C TYR A 126 6.35 -26.06 -15.29
N ILE A 127 6.96 -25.97 -14.11
CA ILE A 127 7.24 -27.14 -13.26
C ILE A 127 5.94 -27.89 -12.96
N VAL A 128 5.99 -29.22 -13.11
CA VAL A 128 4.91 -30.12 -12.72
C VAL A 128 4.70 -30.00 -11.20
N PRO A 129 3.50 -29.60 -10.73
CA PRO A 129 3.21 -29.52 -9.30
C PRO A 129 3.32 -30.89 -8.65
N GLY A 130 4.01 -30.98 -7.50
CA GLY A 130 4.06 -32.21 -6.70
C GLY A 130 2.71 -32.56 -6.08
N GLU A 131 2.54 -33.79 -5.60
CA GLU A 131 1.30 -34.21 -4.91
C GLU A 131 1.03 -33.37 -3.66
N GLU A 132 2.06 -33.07 -2.88
CA GLU A 132 1.97 -32.19 -1.70
C GLU A 132 1.51 -30.76 -2.06
N ASP A 133 1.86 -30.26 -3.25
CA ASP A 133 1.43 -28.94 -3.72
C ASP A 133 -0.04 -28.94 -4.11
N LYS A 134 -0.51 -30.01 -4.76
CA LYS A 134 -1.93 -30.18 -5.10
C LYS A 134 -2.79 -30.24 -3.83
N GLU A 135 -2.36 -31.00 -2.84
CA GLU A 135 -3.04 -31.09 -1.54
C GLU A 135 -3.13 -29.72 -0.85
N ALA A 136 -2.01 -28.99 -0.78
CA ALA A 136 -2.00 -27.63 -0.22
C ALA A 136 -2.97 -26.68 -0.95
N VAL A 137 -3.00 -26.71 -2.29
CA VAL A 137 -3.91 -25.89 -3.11
C VAL A 137 -5.38 -26.24 -2.84
N THR A 138 -5.70 -27.52 -2.76
CA THR A 138 -7.08 -27.96 -2.46
C THR A 138 -7.51 -27.56 -1.06
N ALA A 139 -6.62 -27.70 -0.06
CA ALA A 139 -6.86 -27.27 1.30
C ALA A 139 -7.07 -25.74 1.38
N SER A 140 -6.23 -24.94 0.72
CA SER A 140 -6.38 -23.47 0.66
C SER A 140 -7.66 -23.03 -0.05
N LYS A 141 -8.04 -23.68 -1.17
CA LYS A 141 -9.32 -23.43 -1.85
C LYS A 141 -10.51 -23.80 -0.96
N ARG A 142 -10.43 -24.90 -0.21
CA ARG A 142 -11.46 -25.32 0.76
C ARG A 142 -11.59 -24.34 1.91
N ALA A 143 -10.47 -23.89 2.49
CA ALA A 143 -10.47 -22.93 3.60
C ALA A 143 -11.11 -21.59 3.20
N ARG A 144 -10.82 -21.08 1.99
CA ARG A 144 -11.48 -19.87 1.45
C ARG A 144 -12.99 -20.06 1.32
N ARG A 145 -13.44 -21.17 0.72
CA ARG A 145 -14.88 -21.48 0.59
C ARG A 145 -15.59 -21.56 1.95
N GLN A 146 -14.91 -22.03 2.98
CA GLN A 146 -15.46 -22.08 4.34
C GLN A 146 -15.55 -20.69 4.99
N LYS A 147 -14.60 -19.80 4.69
CA LYS A 147 -14.63 -18.40 5.14
C LYS A 147 -15.69 -17.56 4.43
N ASP A 148 -15.99 -17.89 3.18
CA ASP A 148 -16.99 -17.19 2.35
C ASP A 148 -18.43 -17.69 2.58
N LEU A 149 -18.62 -18.74 3.38
CA LEU A 149 -19.95 -19.14 3.84
C LEU A 149 -20.46 -18.07 4.82
N PRO A 150 -21.68 -17.52 4.64
CA PRO A 150 -22.23 -16.58 5.58
C PRO A 150 -22.39 -17.27 6.95
N GLU A 151 -21.97 -16.61 8.03
CA GLU A 151 -22.36 -16.97 9.40
C GLU A 151 -23.90 -16.87 9.51
N LEU A 152 -24.58 -17.95 9.12
CA LEU A 152 -26.02 -18.11 9.22
C LEU A 152 -26.38 -18.77 10.56
N SER A 153 -26.00 -18.12 11.67
CA SER A 153 -26.49 -18.35 13.04
C SER A 153 -25.59 -17.51 13.96
N GLU A 154 -25.99 -16.33 14.43
CA GLU A 154 -26.59 -16.17 15.77
C GLU A 154 -27.06 -14.71 15.98
N SER A 155 -28.03 -14.20 15.22
CA SER A 155 -28.61 -12.87 15.53
C SER A 155 -30.13 -12.78 15.38
N ARG A 156 -30.84 -13.92 15.42
CA ARG A 156 -32.31 -13.95 15.39
C ARG A 156 -32.89 -14.74 16.55
N ALA A 157 -32.60 -14.29 17.77
CA ALA A 157 -33.37 -14.67 18.95
C ALA A 157 -33.46 -13.48 19.93
N GLU A 158 -34.14 -12.41 19.53
CA GLU A 158 -34.74 -11.49 20.51
C GLU A 158 -36.26 -11.42 20.29
N PRO A 159 -37.08 -11.75 21.31
CA PRO A 159 -38.52 -11.60 21.23
C PRO A 159 -38.87 -10.11 21.26
N LYS A 160 -39.53 -9.63 20.20
CA LYS A 160 -40.02 -8.25 20.08
C LYS A 160 -41.00 -7.95 21.22
N SER A 161 -40.56 -7.14 22.19
CA SER A 161 -41.45 -6.56 23.20
C SER A 161 -42.45 -5.61 22.53
N GLN A 162 -43.73 -5.83 22.83
CA GLN A 162 -44.84 -5.02 22.38
C GLN A 162 -44.72 -3.60 22.96
N LYS A 163 -44.61 -2.57 22.11
CA LYS A 163 -44.80 -1.18 22.52
C LYS A 163 -46.28 -0.78 22.34
N PRO A 164 -46.95 -0.18 23.33
CA PRO A 164 -48.34 0.22 23.21
C PRO A 164 -48.49 1.48 22.33
N ARG A 165 -49.46 1.44 21.39
CA ARG A 165 -49.87 2.58 20.56
C ARG A 165 -50.59 3.62 21.42
N LYS A 166 -50.01 4.82 21.58
CA LYS A 166 -50.74 6.00 22.10
C LYS A 166 -51.83 6.40 21.10
N LYS A 167 -53.09 6.24 21.49
CA LYS A 167 -54.26 6.80 20.78
C LYS A 167 -54.26 8.32 20.95
N ARG A 168 -54.42 9.07 19.85
CA ARG A 168 -54.79 10.50 19.87
C ARG A 168 -56.33 10.57 19.83
N ALA A 169 -56.92 11.31 20.76
CA ALA A 169 -58.31 11.79 20.69
C ALA A 169 -58.28 13.25 21.20
N ALA A 170 -58.41 14.22 20.29
CA ALA A 170 -59.64 14.93 19.97
C ALA A 170 -60.11 15.85 21.12
N LYS A 171 -59.80 17.15 21.01
CA LYS A 171 -60.57 18.23 21.64
C LYS A 171 -61.15 19.07 20.51
N ASN A 172 -62.45 18.94 20.30
CA ASN A 172 -63.23 19.81 19.43
C ASN A 172 -63.77 20.98 20.25
N SER A 173 -63.77 22.14 19.61
CA SER A 173 -64.35 23.40 20.06
C SER A 173 -65.89 23.36 20.06
N LYS A 174 -66.50 23.87 21.12
CA LYS A 174 -67.61 24.83 21.10
C LYS A 174 -67.75 25.48 22.47
#